data_AF-A0A258YKS3-F1
#
_entry.id   AF-A0A258YKS3-F1
#
_cell.length_a   1.000
_cell.length_b   1.000
_cell.length_c   1.000
_cell.angle_alpha   90.00
_cell.angle_beta   90.00
_cell.angle_gamma   90.00
#
_symmetry.space_group_name_H-M   'P 1'
#
loop_
_entity.id
_entity.type
_entity.pdbx_description
1 polymer ?
#
loop_
_entity_poly.entity_id
_entity_poly.type
_entity_poly.pdbx_seq_one_letter_code
_entity_poly.pdbx_strand_id
1 'polypeptide(L)'
;IFKYFGSIDLYLILVGAILILLPIFSKKISSAKNMDLKYLALALISIVIFSPASESPTYIIAVTGCAIWFVTLGLPVSIYERIILVLVFLLTILSPTDIVPATIRKEFIVKFALKALPSLIIWCHLIISIWKQRLSLNIIDEK
;
A
#
# COMPACT_ATOMS: atom_id res chain seq x y z
N ILE A 1 11.82 25.36 3.01
CA ILE A 1 11.12 24.24 2.32
C ILE A 1 10.90 23.04 3.26
N PHE A 2 11.70 22.88 4.33
CA PHE A 2 11.37 22.05 5.48
C PHE A 2 10.77 22.91 6.61
N LYS A 3 9.45 22.89 6.79
CA LYS A 3 8.79 23.48 7.95
C LYS A 3 7.53 22.66 8.18
N TYR A 4 7.45 22.02 9.34
CA TYR A 4 6.45 21.02 9.75
C TYR A 4 6.75 19.58 9.32
N PHE A 5 7.73 18.98 10.00
CA PHE A 5 7.45 17.65 10.58
C PHE A 5 6.58 17.93 11.80
N GLY A 6 5.27 17.76 11.68
CA GLY A 6 4.39 17.81 12.84
C GLY A 6 4.59 16.54 13.68
N SER A 7 4.34 16.60 14.99
CA SER A 7 4.35 15.40 15.85
C SER A 7 3.44 14.30 15.28
N ILE A 8 2.33 14.69 14.63
CA ILE A 8 1.33 13.81 14.02
C ILE A 8 1.94 12.94 12.91
N ASP A 9 2.82 13.49 12.08
CA ASP A 9 3.46 12.74 10.97
C ASP A 9 4.37 11.64 11.52
N LEU A 10 5.10 11.95 12.60
CA LEU A 10 5.96 11.00 13.28
C LEU A 10 5.15 9.87 13.92
N TYR A 11 4.02 10.18 14.57
CA TYR A 11 3.12 9.16 15.12
C TYR A 11 2.56 8.24 14.03
N LEU A 12 2.17 8.79 12.88
CA LEU A 12 1.64 8.01 11.76
C LEU A 12 2.70 7.06 11.20
N ILE A 13 3.94 7.56 11.00
CA ILE A 13 5.07 6.76 10.51
C ILE A 13 5.42 5.67 11.53
N LEU A 14 5.45 5.98 12.83
CA LEU A 14 5.73 5.00 13.87
C LEU A 14 4.67 3.90 13.91
N VAL A 15 3.40 4.24 13.82
CA VAL A 15 2.30 3.26 13.77
C VAL A 15 2.44 2.37 12.54
N GLY A 16 2.70 2.95 11.37
CA GLY A 16 2.94 2.19 10.14
C GLY A 16 4.15 1.26 10.26
N ALA A 17 5.26 1.74 10.82
CA ALA A 17 6.46 0.97 11.05
C ALA A 17 6.20 -0.20 12.00
N ILE A 18 5.53 0.02 13.14
CA ILE A 18 5.20 -1.03 14.11
C ILE A 18 4.33 -2.12 13.48
N LEU A 19 3.30 -1.73 12.71
CA LEU A 19 2.40 -2.67 12.02
C LEU A 19 3.13 -3.57 11.01
N ILE A 20 4.18 -3.05 10.37
CA ILE A 20 5.02 -3.79 9.41
C ILE A 20 6.07 -4.64 10.14
N LEU A 21 6.68 -4.13 11.22
CA LEU A 21 7.77 -4.80 11.92
C LEU A 21 7.30 -6.05 12.68
N LEU A 22 6.10 -5.98 13.26
CA LEU A 22 5.53 -7.03 14.11
C LEU A 22 5.42 -8.40 13.40
N PRO A 23 4.90 -8.49 12.16
CA PRO A 23 4.90 -9.76 11.42
C PRO A 23 6.29 -10.22 10.92
N ILE A 24 7.30 -9.36 10.89
CA ILE A 24 8.67 -9.68 10.43
C ILE A 24 9.51 -10.32 11.54
N PHE A 25 9.28 -9.94 12.81
CA PHE A 25 10.13 -10.37 13.93
C PHE A 25 10.01 -11.87 14.26
N SER A 26 9.03 -12.56 13.70
CA SER A 26 8.81 -13.98 13.93
C SER A 26 9.66 -14.80 12.95
N LYS A 27 10.74 -15.43 13.45
CA LYS A 27 11.81 -16.12 12.69
C LYS A 27 11.39 -17.27 11.76
N LYS A 28 10.14 -17.74 11.80
CA LYS A 28 9.68 -18.80 10.90
C LYS A 28 9.42 -18.21 9.52
N ILE A 29 10.42 -18.19 8.64
CA ILE A 29 10.22 -17.96 7.21
C ILE A 29 9.32 -19.11 6.73
N SER A 30 8.04 -18.81 6.56
CA SER A 30 7.11 -19.83 6.13
C SER A 30 7.17 -19.88 4.62
N SER A 31 7.46 -21.07 4.09
CA SER A 31 7.48 -21.43 2.67
C SER A 31 6.08 -21.39 2.03
N ALA A 32 5.21 -20.47 2.47
CA ALA A 32 3.92 -20.26 1.86
C ALA A 32 4.12 -19.46 0.58
N LYS A 33 3.69 -20.07 -0.53
CA LYS A 33 3.77 -19.51 -1.88
C LYS A 33 3.24 -18.06 -1.86
N ASN A 34 4.07 -17.11 -2.29
CA ASN A 34 3.80 -15.67 -2.40
C ASN A 34 3.95 -14.81 -1.13
N MET A 35 4.36 -15.33 0.05
CA MET A 35 4.56 -14.46 1.22
C MET A 35 5.63 -13.38 0.97
N ASP A 36 6.74 -13.75 0.34
CA ASP A 36 7.84 -12.80 0.04
C ASP A 36 7.37 -11.65 -0.87
N LEU A 37 6.54 -11.96 -1.86
CA LEU A 37 5.95 -10.96 -2.77
C LEU A 37 4.98 -10.02 -2.04
N LYS A 38 4.22 -10.52 -1.07
CA LYS A 38 3.33 -9.67 -0.26
C LYS A 38 4.11 -8.70 0.61
N TYR A 39 5.22 -9.14 1.22
CA TYR A 39 6.11 -8.24 1.97
C TYR A 39 6.80 -7.22 1.06
N LEU A 40 7.22 -7.63 -0.14
CA LEU A 40 7.80 -6.71 -1.14
C LEU A 40 6.79 -5.64 -1.58
N ALA A 41 5.56 -6.05 -1.91
CA ALA A 41 4.48 -5.13 -2.24
C ALA A 41 4.19 -4.16 -1.09
N LEU A 42 4.14 -4.67 0.15
CA LEU A 42 3.92 -3.87 1.34
C LEU A 42 5.03 -2.82 1.52
N ALA A 43 6.30 -3.22 1.35
CA ALA A 43 7.45 -2.31 1.47
C ALA A 43 7.40 -1.19 0.42
N LEU A 44 7.18 -1.53 -0.86
CA LEU A 44 7.11 -0.56 -1.96
C LEU A 44 6.01 0.47 -1.74
N ILE A 45 4.83 0.03 -1.31
CA ILE A 45 3.71 0.93 -1.04
C ILE A 45 4.00 1.80 0.19
N SER A 46 4.59 1.23 1.25
CA SER A 46 4.92 1.95 2.49
C SER A 46 5.88 3.11 2.26
N ILE A 47 6.94 2.88 1.46
CA ILE A 47 7.96 3.90 1.16
C ILE A 47 7.32 5.16 0.55
N VAL A 48 6.30 5.00 -0.28
CA VAL A 48 5.65 6.14 -0.95
C VAL A 48 4.61 6.81 -0.06
N ILE A 49 3.74 6.03 0.60
CA ILE A 49 2.63 6.57 1.41
C ILE A 49 3.15 7.32 2.65
N PHE A 50 4.21 6.80 3.28
CA PHE A 50 4.79 7.41 4.48
C PHE A 50 5.92 8.39 4.17
N SER A 51 6.17 8.71 2.91
CA SER A 51 7.14 9.73 2.51
C SER A 51 6.42 11.05 2.21
N PRO A 52 6.58 12.08 3.06
CA PRO A 52 5.98 13.40 2.84
C PRO A 52 6.53 14.10 1.58
N ALA A 53 7.71 13.68 1.10
CA ALA A 53 8.37 14.22 -0.08
C ALA A 53 8.00 13.46 -1.38
N SER A 54 7.04 12.54 -1.34
CA SER A 54 6.61 11.78 -2.52
C SER A 54 5.95 12.67 -3.57
N GLU A 55 6.69 13.01 -4.62
CA GLU A 55 6.16 13.70 -5.79
C GLU A 55 5.36 12.76 -6.71
N SER A 56 4.62 13.33 -7.67
CA SER A 56 3.84 12.56 -8.64
C SER A 56 4.61 11.44 -9.37
N PRO A 57 5.88 11.60 -9.80
CA PRO A 57 6.63 10.50 -10.42
C PRO A 57 6.99 9.38 -9.43
N THR A 58 7.17 9.68 -8.15
CA THR A 58 7.53 8.69 -7.11
C THR A 58 6.45 7.63 -6.92
N TYR A 59 5.20 7.94 -7.27
CA TYR A 59 4.07 7.01 -7.19
C TYR A 59 4.21 5.79 -8.10
N ILE A 60 5.11 5.78 -9.08
CA ILE A 60 5.39 4.58 -9.88
C ILE A 60 5.84 3.40 -9.01
N ILE A 61 6.54 3.68 -7.90
CA ILE A 61 6.97 2.68 -6.91
C ILE A 61 5.74 2.05 -6.22
N ALA A 62 4.78 2.87 -5.77
CA ALA A 62 3.54 2.39 -5.17
C ALA A 62 2.69 1.60 -6.17
N VAL A 63 2.59 2.07 -7.41
CA VAL A 63 1.88 1.37 -8.50
C VAL A 63 2.49 0.00 -8.77
N THR A 64 3.83 -0.10 -8.73
CA THR A 64 4.55 -1.37 -8.87
C THR A 64 4.21 -2.32 -7.72
N GLY A 65 4.17 -1.81 -6.48
CA GLY A 65 3.69 -2.57 -5.33
C GLY A 65 2.23 -3.04 -5.47
N CYS A 66 1.35 -2.20 -6.03
CA CYS A 66 -0.05 -2.55 -6.31
C CYS A 66 -0.16 -3.68 -7.37
N ALA A 67 0.70 -3.65 -8.40
CA ALA A 67 0.76 -4.70 -9.41
C ALA A 67 1.22 -6.04 -8.80
N ILE A 68 2.23 -6.02 -7.93
CA ILE A 68 2.67 -7.21 -7.20
C ILE A 68 1.53 -7.73 -6.31
N TRP A 69 0.85 -6.85 -5.56
CA TRP A 69 -0.31 -7.24 -4.75
C TRP A 69 -1.35 -7.98 -5.59
N PHE A 70 -1.69 -7.48 -6.77
CA PHE A 70 -2.64 -8.12 -7.68
C PHE A 70 -2.23 -9.55 -8.05
N VAL A 71 -0.94 -9.78 -8.34
CA VAL A 71 -0.40 -11.11 -8.65
C VAL A 71 -0.45 -12.05 -7.44
N THR A 72 -0.40 -11.52 -6.21
CA THR A 72 -0.50 -12.33 -4.99
C THR A 72 -1.93 -12.70 -4.59
N LEU A 73 -2.94 -12.18 -5.28
CA LEU A 73 -4.35 -12.49 -4.99
C LEU A 73 -4.69 -13.94 -5.37
N GLY A 74 -5.54 -14.56 -4.55
CA GLY A 74 -6.11 -15.87 -4.87
C GLY A 74 -7.19 -15.74 -5.93
N LEU A 75 -7.25 -16.70 -6.86
CA LEU A 75 -8.38 -16.78 -7.79
C LEU A 75 -9.56 -17.50 -7.13
N PRO A 76 -10.81 -17.07 -7.35
CA PRO A 76 -11.22 -15.96 -8.22
C PRO A 76 -11.08 -14.57 -7.56
N VAL A 77 -10.69 -13.56 -8.35
CA VAL A 77 -10.55 -12.17 -7.89
C VAL A 77 -11.92 -11.59 -7.50
N SER A 78 -11.99 -11.03 -6.30
CA SER A 78 -13.22 -10.43 -5.77
C SER A 78 -13.62 -9.15 -6.52
N ILE A 79 -14.90 -8.78 -6.45
CA ILE A 79 -15.39 -7.51 -7.02
C ILE A 79 -14.71 -6.31 -6.37
N TYR A 80 -14.44 -6.39 -5.06
CA TYR A 80 -13.77 -5.33 -4.30
C TYR A 80 -12.35 -5.08 -4.80
N GLU A 81 -11.60 -6.15 -5.07
CA GLU A 81 -10.22 -6.08 -5.58
C GLU A 81 -10.20 -5.47 -6.98
N ARG A 82 -11.17 -5.80 -7.83
CA ARG A 82 -11.33 -5.18 -9.16
C ARG A 82 -11.63 -3.69 -9.08
N ILE A 83 -12.52 -3.28 -8.18
CA ILE A 83 -12.83 -1.85 -7.97
C ILE A 83 -11.56 -1.10 -7.53
N ILE A 84 -10.77 -1.69 -6.63
CA ILE A 84 -9.51 -1.09 -6.18
C ILE A 84 -8.51 -0.93 -7.34
N LEU A 85 -8.39 -1.90 -8.24
CA LEU A 85 -7.53 -1.76 -9.43
C LEU A 85 -7.98 -0.64 -10.36
N VAL A 86 -9.30 -0.52 -10.58
CA VAL A 86 -9.85 0.58 -11.37
C VAL A 86 -9.56 1.91 -10.69
N LEU A 87 -9.64 1.98 -9.37
CA LEU A 87 -9.26 3.18 -8.61
C LEU A 87 -7.77 3.50 -8.73
N VAL A 88 -6.86 2.51 -8.66
CA VAL A 88 -5.42 2.73 -8.90
C VAL A 88 -5.21 3.29 -10.30
N PHE A 89 -5.87 2.73 -11.31
CA PHE A 89 -5.76 3.19 -12.69
C PHE A 89 -6.26 4.63 -12.86
N LEU A 90 -7.46 4.95 -12.37
CA LEU A 90 -8.07 6.26 -12.54
C LEU A 90 -7.39 7.34 -11.67
N LEU A 91 -7.19 7.05 -10.39
CA LEU A 91 -6.74 8.07 -9.42
C LEU A 91 -5.22 8.17 -9.30
N THR A 92 -4.47 7.11 -9.58
CA THR A 92 -3.01 7.15 -9.43
C THR A 92 -2.31 7.29 -10.78
N ILE A 93 -2.72 6.50 -11.79
CA ILE A 93 -2.05 6.47 -13.12
C ILE A 93 -2.59 7.58 -14.04
N LEU A 94 -3.91 7.72 -14.16
CA LEU A 94 -4.52 8.67 -15.09
C LEU A 94 -4.56 10.11 -14.54
N SER A 95 -4.56 10.25 -13.22
CA SER A 95 -4.61 11.54 -12.54
C SER A 95 -3.54 12.59 -12.96
N PRO A 96 -2.25 12.24 -13.18
CA PRO A 96 -1.26 13.19 -13.70
C PRO A 96 -1.39 13.48 -15.20
N THR A 97 -2.24 12.77 -15.95
CA THR A 97 -2.38 12.98 -17.39
C THR A 97 -3.19 14.24 -17.71
N ASP A 98 -2.96 14.82 -18.89
CA ASP A 98 -3.65 16.02 -19.37
C ASP A 98 -5.13 15.79 -19.69
N ILE A 99 -5.62 14.56 -19.55
CA ILE A 99 -7.04 14.21 -19.66
C ILE A 99 -7.85 14.86 -18.52
N VAL A 100 -7.24 15.08 -17.36
CA VAL A 100 -7.91 15.71 -16.21
C VAL A 100 -7.72 17.23 -16.26
N PRO A 101 -8.81 18.03 -16.29
CA PRO A 101 -8.73 19.49 -16.26
C PRO A 101 -7.91 20.00 -15.08
N ALA A 102 -7.07 21.00 -15.31
CA ALA A 102 -6.17 21.55 -14.30
C ALA A 102 -6.89 21.99 -13.01
N THR A 103 -8.12 22.46 -13.13
CA THR A 103 -8.98 22.86 -12.00
C THR A 103 -9.31 21.68 -11.09
N ILE A 104 -9.75 20.55 -11.64
CA ILE A 104 -10.08 19.34 -10.86
C ILE A 104 -8.82 18.76 -10.23
N ARG A 105 -7.71 18.76 -10.98
CA ARG A 105 -6.42 18.26 -10.50
C ARG A 105 -5.90 19.05 -9.30
N LYS A 106 -5.95 20.39 -9.34
CA LYS A 106 -5.44 21.23 -8.25
C LYS A 106 -6.41 21.29 -7.06
N GLU A 107 -7.70 21.49 -7.32
CA GLU A 107 -8.69 21.72 -6.25
C GLU A 107 -9.13 20.45 -5.52
N PHE A 108 -9.10 19.29 -6.18
CA PHE A 108 -9.55 18.03 -5.58
C PHE A 108 -8.42 17.03 -5.39
N ILE A 109 -7.76 16.64 -6.48
CA ILE A 109 -6.80 15.52 -6.45
C ILE A 109 -5.57 15.86 -5.59
N VAL A 110 -4.96 17.03 -5.80
CA VAL A 110 -3.78 17.46 -5.06
C VAL A 110 -4.17 17.86 -3.63
N LYS A 111 -5.24 18.64 -3.49
CA LYS A 111 -5.70 19.14 -2.19
C LYS A 111 -6.06 18.03 -1.20
N PHE A 112 -6.75 16.99 -1.64
CA PHE A 112 -7.17 15.86 -0.80
C PHE A 112 -6.24 14.64 -0.89
N ALA A 113 -5.08 14.77 -1.57
CA ALA A 113 -4.13 13.69 -1.76
C ALA A 113 -4.76 12.37 -2.26
N LEU A 114 -5.79 12.45 -3.11
CA LEU A 114 -6.60 11.29 -3.53
C LEU A 114 -5.81 10.23 -4.30
N LYS A 115 -4.63 10.59 -4.82
CA LYS A 115 -3.69 9.67 -5.48
C LYS A 115 -3.16 8.58 -4.53
N ALA A 116 -3.07 8.88 -3.23
CA ALA A 116 -2.58 7.97 -2.20
C ALA A 116 -3.64 6.98 -1.73
N LEU A 117 -4.92 7.31 -1.92
CA LEU A 117 -6.05 6.59 -1.35
C LEU A 117 -6.14 5.13 -1.84
N PRO A 118 -6.01 4.83 -3.16
CA PRO A 118 -6.00 3.44 -3.63
C PRO A 118 -4.85 2.63 -3.03
N SER A 119 -3.65 3.20 -3.01
CA SER A 119 -2.45 2.57 -2.45
C SER A 119 -2.59 2.30 -0.95
N LEU A 120 -3.21 3.22 -0.20
CA LEU A 120 -3.44 3.07 1.24
C LEU A 120 -4.43 1.94 1.55
N ILE A 121 -5.48 1.79 0.75
CA ILE A 121 -6.41 0.66 0.87
C ILE A 121 -5.69 -0.66 0.65
N ILE A 122 -4.87 -0.75 -0.41
CA ILE A 122 -4.08 -1.96 -0.71
C ILE A 122 -3.08 -2.25 0.41
N TRP A 123 -2.43 -1.23 0.96
CA TRP A 123 -1.51 -1.35 2.08
C TRP A 123 -2.19 -1.98 3.31
N CYS A 124 -3.36 -1.45 3.71
CA CYS A 124 -4.16 -2.01 4.81
C CYS A 124 -4.55 -3.47 4.52
N HIS A 125 -4.99 -3.77 3.30
CA HIS A 125 -5.37 -5.11 2.89
C HIS A 125 -4.19 -6.10 2.97
N LEU A 126 -3.00 -5.70 2.50
CA LEU A 126 -1.78 -6.50 2.56
C LEU A 126 -1.40 -6.83 4.00
N ILE A 127 -1.44 -5.85 4.91
CA ILE A 127 -1.18 -6.07 6.34
C ILE A 127 -2.13 -7.13 6.88
N ILE A 128 -3.44 -6.95 6.70
CA ILE A 128 -4.43 -7.90 7.21
C ILE A 128 -4.21 -9.30 6.61
N SER A 129 -3.91 -9.38 5.31
CA SER A 129 -3.63 -10.64 4.62
C SER A 129 -2.41 -11.36 5.19
N ILE A 130 -1.30 -10.64 5.38
CA ILE A 130 -0.05 -11.18 5.94
C ILE A 130 -0.28 -11.65 7.37
N TRP A 131 -0.95 -10.84 8.19
CA TRP A 131 -1.25 -11.17 9.58
C TRP A 131 -2.14 -12.41 9.69
N LYS A 132 -3.21 -12.49 8.89
CA LYS A 132 -4.11 -13.65 8.86
C LYS A 132 -3.38 -14.92 8.43
N GLN A 133 -2.56 -14.82 7.38
CA GLN A 133 -1.74 -15.92 6.89
C GLN A 133 -0.73 -16.38 7.96
N ARG A 134 -0.14 -15.43 8.69
CA ARG A 134 0.81 -15.71 9.77
C ARG A 134 0.18 -16.43 10.95
N LEU A 135 -0.97 -15.94 11.42
CA LEU A 135 -1.75 -16.57 12.49
C LEU A 135 -2.12 -18.01 12.13
N SER A 136 -2.56 -18.24 10.89
CA SER A 136 -2.88 -19.58 10.41
C SER A 136 -1.70 -20.54 10.45
N LEU A 137 -0.48 -20.07 10.19
CA LEU A 137 0.73 -20.90 10.20
C LEU A 137 1.17 -21.27 11.62
N ASN A 138 1.08 -20.34 12.57
CA ASN A 138 1.41 -20.62 13.96
C ASN A 138 0.50 -21.72 14.56
N ILE A 139 -0.80 -21.73 14.20
CA ILE A 139 -1.75 -22.74 14.68
C ILE A 139 -1.43 -24.16 14.16
N ILE A 140 -0.86 -24.29 12.96
CA ILE A 140 -0.50 -25.59 12.38
C ILE A 140 0.76 -26.15 13.06
N ASP A 141 1.69 -25.29 13.46
CA ASP A 141 2.96 -25.68 14.10
C ASP A 141 2.79 -26.10 15.57
N GLU A 142 1.70 -25.67 16.23
CA GLU A 142 1.35 -26.10 17.60
C GLU A 142 0.60 -27.46 17.63
N LYS A 143 0.16 -27.99 16.49
CA LYS A 143 -0.53 -29.29 16.39
C LYS A 143 0.41 -30.41 15.98
#